data_AF-A0A0Q8MGX8-F1
#
_entry.id   AF-A0A0Q8MGX8-F1
#
_cell.length_a   1.000
_cell.length_b   1.000
_cell.length_c   1.000
_cell.angle_alpha   90.00
_cell.angle_beta   90.00
_cell.angle_gamma   90.00
#
_symmetry.space_group_name_H-M   'P 1'
#
loop_
_entity.id
_entity.type
_entity.pdbx_description
1 polymer ?
#
loop_
_entity_poly.entity_id
_entity_poly.type
_entity_poly.pdbx_seq_one_letter_code
_entity_poly.pdbx_strand_id
1 'polypeptide(L)' 'MSARVRKFIGGIGIVVFLGAYAWALTTVGEHLPDRWWAQLAFYGIGGLAWGIPILPLISWMNRGRL' A
#
# COMPACT_ATOMS: atom_id res chain seq x y z
N MET A 1 6.50 4.89 23.57
CA MET A 1 5.09 4.96 23.13
C MET A 1 4.39 3.66 23.48
N SER A 2 3.15 3.69 23.97
CA SER A 2 2.41 2.46 24.26
C SER A 2 2.10 1.69 22.97
N ALA A 3 1.95 0.37 23.07
CA ALA A 3 1.59 -0.48 21.93
C ALA A 3 0.27 -0.04 21.27
N ARG A 4 -0.66 0.52 22.04
CA ARG A 4 -1.94 1.06 21.56
C ARG A 4 -1.75 2.26 20.63
N VAL A 5 -0.87 3.21 20.99
CA VAL A 5 -0.64 4.42 20.17
C VAL A 5 0.04 4.07 18.85
N ARG A 6 1.02 3.16 18.85
CA ARG A 6 1.67 2.72 17.60
C ARG A 6 0.70 2.02 16.65
N LYS A 7 -0.24 1.23 17.17
CA LYS A 7 -1.29 0.61 16.35
C LYS A 7 -2.21 1.65 15.73
N PHE A 8 -2.59 2.69 16.47
CA PHE A 8 -3.42 3.78 15.96
C PHE A 8 -2.72 4.57 14.85
N ILE A 9 -1.49 5.02 15.10
CA ILE A 9 -0.68 5.74 14.11
C ILE A 9 -0.39 4.85 12.90
N GLY A 10 -0.05 3.59 13.13
CA GLY A 10 0.17 2.62 12.06
C GLY A 10 -1.07 2.41 11.20
N GLY A 11 -2.26 2.31 11.81
CA GLY A 11 -3.52 2.23 11.08
C GLY A 11 -3.77 3.43 10.17
N ILE A 12 -3.59 4.66 10.68
CA ILE A 12 -3.69 5.88 9.87
C ILE A 12 -2.64 5.87 8.74
N GLY A 13 -1.41 5.49 9.05
CA GLY A 13 -0.33 5.38 8.07
C GLY A 13 -0.66 4.40 6.94
N ILE A 14 -1.28 3.26 7.24
CA ILE A 14 -1.75 2.30 6.23
C ILE A 14 -2.79 2.94 5.31
N VAL A 15 -3.79 3.63 5.86
CA VAL A 15 -4.84 4.27 5.07
C VAL A 15 -4.26 5.34 4.14
N VAL A 16 -3.40 6.21 4.67
CA VAL A 16 -2.73 7.27 3.88
C VAL A 16 -1.86 6.64 2.79
N PHE A 17 -1.09 5.61 3.12
CA PHE A 17 -0.26 4.89 2.16
C PHE A 17 -1.11 4.28 1.03
N LEU A 18 -2.18 3.56 1.37
CA LEU A 18 -3.06 2.93 0.38
C LEU A 18 -3.74 3.97 -0.51
N GLY A 19 -4.18 5.10 0.04
CA GLY A 19 -4.74 6.20 -0.73
C GLY A 19 -3.73 6.78 -1.73
N ALA A 20 -2.52 7.10 -1.27
CA ALA A 20 -1.46 7.61 -2.13
C ALA A 20 -1.01 6.58 -3.18
N TYR A 21 -0.92 5.30 -2.80
CA TYR A 21 -0.56 4.20 -3.69
C TYR A 21 -1.60 4.00 -4.78
N ALA A 22 -2.88 3.95 -4.42
CA ALA A 22 -3.97 3.82 -5.37
C ALA A 22 -4.00 5.00 -6.34
N TRP A 23 -3.87 6.22 -5.83
CA TRP A 23 -3.79 7.43 -6.65
C TRP A 23 -2.64 7.34 -7.66
N ALA A 24 -1.42 7.09 -7.19
CA ALA A 24 -0.25 6.94 -8.06
C ALA A 24 -0.43 5.81 -9.10
N LEU A 25 -0.95 4.67 -8.67
CA LEU A 25 -1.21 3.53 -9.56
C LEU A 25 -2.21 3.91 -10.66
N THR A 26 -3.30 4.59 -10.32
CA THR A 26 -4.30 5.03 -11.30
C THR A 26 -3.76 6.09 -12.25
N THR A 27 -3.01 7.08 -11.76
CA THR A 27 -2.39 8.11 -12.60
C THR A 27 -1.39 7.52 -13.60
N VAL A 28 -0.61 6.52 -13.19
CA VAL A 28 0.27 5.81 -14.14
C VAL A 28 -0.54 4.96 -15.11
N GLY A 29 -1.61 4.31 -14.63
CA GLY A 29 -2.51 3.50 -15.45
C GLY A 29 -3.18 4.26 -16.60
N GLU A 30 -3.47 5.55 -16.41
CA GLU A 30 -4.03 6.44 -17.46
C GLU A 30 -3.10 6.59 -18.68
N HIS A 31 -1.81 6.32 -18.53
CA HIS A 31 -0.82 6.41 -19.60
C HIS A 31 -0.60 5.08 -20.33
N LEU A 32 -1.32 4.02 -19.95
CA LEU A 32 -1.22 2.72 -20.61
C LEU A 32 -1.88 2.72 -22.00
N PRO A 33 -1.39 1.90 -22.95
CA PRO A 33 -2.10 1.66 -24.19
C PRO A 33 -3.50 1.13 -23.94
N ASP A 34 -4.46 1.52 -24.78
CA ASP A 34 -5.83 1.02 -24.73
C ASP A 34 -5.93 -0.44 -25.22
N ARG A 35 -5.37 -1.34 -24.41
CA ARG A 35 -5.31 -2.79 -24.63
C ARG A 35 -5.62 -3.48 -23.32
N TRP A 36 -6.65 -4.34 -23.34
CA TRP A 36 -7.15 -5.02 -22.15
C TRP A 36 -6.07 -5.79 -21.37
N TRP A 37 -5.12 -6.43 -22.07
CA TRP A 37 -4.06 -7.20 -21.43
C TRP A 37 -3.02 -6.32 -20.73
N ALA A 38 -2.80 -5.10 -21.23
CA ALA A 38 -1.86 -4.16 -20.62
C ALA A 38 -2.43 -3.63 -19.30
N GLN A 39 -3.72 -3.28 -19.30
CA GLN A 39 -4.45 -2.91 -18.09
C GLN A 39 -4.49 -4.07 -17.09
N LEU A 40 -4.79 -5.29 -17.55
CA LEU A 40 -4.84 -6.47 -16.70
C LEU A 40 -3.49 -6.76 -16.04
N ALA A 41 -2.40 -6.75 -16.81
CA ALA A 41 -1.07 -6.99 -16.26
C ALA A 41 -0.67 -5.90 -15.27
N PHE A 42 -0.91 -4.63 -15.61
CA PHE A 42 -0.53 -3.50 -14.78
C PHE A 42 -1.32 -3.46 -13.46
N TYR A 43 -2.65 -3.48 -13.52
CA TYR A 43 -3.49 -3.44 -12.31
C TYR A 43 -3.46 -4.76 -11.54
N GLY A 44 -3.27 -5.90 -12.20
CA GLY A 44 -3.10 -7.19 -11.54
C GLY A 44 -1.82 -7.24 -10.70
N ILE A 45 -0.68 -6.85 -11.28
CA ILE A 45 0.61 -6.85 -10.56
C ILE A 45 0.65 -5.69 -9.56
N GLY A 46 0.31 -4.47 -9.98
CA GLY A 46 0.32 -3.29 -9.12
C GLY A 46 -0.67 -3.40 -7.96
N GLY A 47 -1.88 -3.92 -8.20
CA GLY A 47 -2.88 -4.15 -7.17
C GLY A 47 -2.46 -5.15 -6.09
N LEU A 48 -1.50 -6.02 -6.38
CA LEU A 48 -0.94 -6.98 -5.41
C LEU A 48 0.40 -6.51 -4.80
N ALA A 49 1.14 -5.66 -5.52
CA ALA A 49 2.50 -5.25 -5.14
C ALA A 49 2.56 -4.38 -3.87
N TRP A 50 1.49 -3.65 -3.53
CA TRP A 50 1.46 -2.77 -2.34
C TRP A 50 1.71 -3.50 -1.01
N GLY A 51 1.46 -4.81 -0.96
CA GLY A 51 1.66 -5.63 0.23
C GLY A 51 3.12 -5.65 0.69
N ILE A 52 4.08 -5.49 -0.23
CA ILE A 52 5.51 -5.50 0.09
C ILE A 52 5.93 -4.21 0.83
N PRO A 53 5.62 -3.00 0.31
CA PRO A 53 5.91 -1.74 1.01
C PRO A 53 5.27 -1.59 2.39
N ILE A 54 4.18 -2.30 2.71
CA ILE A 54 3.50 -2.16 4.00
C ILE A 54 4.22 -2.89 5.15
N LEU A 55 5.08 -3.86 4.83
CA LEU A 55 5.74 -4.74 5.80
C LEU A 55 6.58 -3.99 6.85
N PRO A 56 7.40 -2.98 6.50
CA PRO A 56 8.17 -2.23 7.48
C PRO A 56 7.28 -1.55 8.53
N LEU A 57 6.16 -0.95 8.10
CA LEU A 57 5.21 -0.29 9.01
C LEU A 57 4.56 -1.30 9.97
N ILE A 58 4.12 -2.45 9.44
CA ILE A 58 3.54 -3.53 10.25
C ILE A 58 4.57 -4.05 11.27
N SER A 59 5.82 -4.25 10.85
CA SER A 59 6.90 -4.70 11.74
C SER A 59 7.14 -3.71 12.89
N TRP A 60 7.08 -2.40 12.60
CA TRP A 60 7.22 -1.35 13.60
C TRP A 60 6.05 -1.33 14.59
N MET A 61 4.82 -1.51 14.10
CA MET A 61 3.61 -1.59 14.95
C MET A 61 3.69 -2.76 15.95
N ASN A 62 4.38 -3.84 15.58
CA ASN A 62 4.50 -5.06 16.38
C ASN A 62 5.76 -5.14 17.26
N ARG A 63 6.74 -4.24 17.11
CA ARG A 63 7.95 -4.22 17.97
C ARG A 63 7.57 -4.11 19.45
N GLY A 64 8.18 -4.87 20.35
CA GLY A 64 7.93 -4.77 21.80
C GLY A 64 6.64 -5.45 22.30
N ARG A 65 6.23 -6.55 21.66
CA ARG A 65 5.35 -7.57 22.25
C ARG A 65 6.16 -8.74 22.89
N LEU A 66 7.40 -8.47 23.31
CA LEU A 66 8.21 -9.42 24.09
C LEU A 66 8.09 -9.07 25.58
#